data_AF-A0A2M7SDP2-F1
#
_entry.id   AF-A0A2M7SDP2-F1
#
_cell.length_a   1.000
_cell.length_b   1.000
_cell.length_c   1.000
_cell.angle_alpha   90.00
_cell.angle_beta   90.00
_cell.angle_gamma   90.00
#
_symmetry.space_group_name_H-M   'P 1'
#
loop_
_entity.id
_entity.type
_entity.pdbx_description
1 polymer ?
#
loop_
_entity_poly.entity_id
_entity_poly.type
_entity_poly.pdbx_seq_one_letter_code
_entity_poly.pdbx_strand_id
1 'polypeptide(L)' 'MGMYFDRWYVVPFLDCGSAWTGTDFPAAVSRYSLGLEYRFQFWVMSRYAMILRAGICTTDLFSDPVKGGFFISVQPVF' A
#
# COMPACT_ATOMS: atom_id res chain seq x y z
N MET A 1 -28.23 -0.12 9.31
CA MET A 1 -27.06 0.55 8.70
C MET A 1 -26.04 -0.53 8.40
N GLY A 2 -25.93 -0.93 7.13
CA GLY A 2 -25.12 -2.07 6.71
C GLY A 2 -23.82 -1.64 6.03
N MET A 3 -22.81 -2.49 6.12
CA MET A 3 -21.65 -2.43 5.24
C MET A 3 -22.00 -3.18 3.95
N TYR A 4 -21.85 -2.53 2.80
CA TYR A 4 -22.06 -3.16 1.48
C TYR A 4 -20.74 -3.24 0.73
N PHE A 5 -20.38 -4.43 0.25
CA PHE A 5 -19.22 -4.65 -0.62
C PHE A 5 -19.64 -4.44 -2.07
N ASP A 6 -19.00 -3.49 -2.74
CA ASP A 6 -19.36 -3.06 -4.09
C ASP A 6 -18.42 -3.68 -5.13
N ARG A 7 -17.11 -3.62 -4.88
CA ARG A 7 -16.09 -4.04 -5.83
C ARG A 7 -14.94 -4.76 -5.15
N TRP A 8 -14.42 -5.78 -5.81
CA TRP A 8 -13.19 -6.43 -5.44
C TRP A 8 -12.29 -6.57 -6.66
N TYR A 9 -11.00 -6.33 -6.49
CA TYR A 9 -10.03 -6.42 -7.57
C TYR A 9 -8.62 -6.65 -7.01
N VAL A 10 -7.79 -7.30 -7.82
CA VAL A 10 -6.38 -7.56 -7.53
C VAL A 10 -5.54 -6.50 -8.24
N VAL A 11 -4.63 -5.88 -7.51
CA VAL A 11 -3.76 -4.82 -8.02
C VAL A 11 -2.31 -5.22 -7.82
N PRO A 12 -1.54 -5.50 -8.89
CA PRO A 12 -0.09 -5.45 -8.79
C PRO A 12 0.35 -3.99 -8.67
N PHE A 13 1.38 -3.73 -7.86
CA PHE A 13 1.92 -2.38 -7.72
C PHE A 13 3.44 -2.38 -7.69
N LEU A 14 3.99 -1.25 -8.14
CA LEU A 14 5.37 -0.85 -7.94
C LEU A 14 5.32 0.53 -7.28
N ASP A 15 5.97 0.66 -6.14
CA ASP A 15 6.06 1.89 -5.38
C ASP A 15 7.52 2.26 -5.17
N CYS A 16 7.82 3.55 -5.17
CA CYS A 16 9.14 4.08 -4.91
C CYS A 16 9.06 5.24 -3.93
N GLY A 17 9.89 5.21 -2.91
CA GLY A 17 9.99 6.25 -1.91
C GLY A 17 11.43 6.58 -1.62
N SER A 18 11.66 7.81 -1.17
CA SER A 18 12.95 8.21 -0.61
C SER A 18 12.68 8.91 0.71
N ALA A 19 13.51 8.62 1.70
CA ALA A 19 13.53 9.34 2.96
C ALA A 19 14.93 9.89 3.20
N TRP A 20 14.98 11.12 3.66
CA TRP A 20 16.19 11.85 4.02
C TRP A 20 16.16 12.18 5.50
N THR A 21 17.29 11.99 6.18
CA THR A 21 17.49 12.39 7.56
C THR A 21 18.58 13.46 7.60
N GLY A 22 18.22 14.71 7.93
CA GLY A 22 19.17 15.82 8.08
C GLY A 22 19.44 16.65 6.81
N THR A 23 20.56 17.38 6.79
CA THR A 23 20.98 18.30 5.70
C THR A 23 21.76 17.61 4.58
N ASP A 24 22.02 16.31 4.70
CA ASP A 24 22.85 15.56 3.75
C ASP A 24 22.02 15.05 2.57
N PHE A 25 21.79 15.95 1.61
CA PHE A 25 21.16 15.65 0.31
C PHE A 25 21.75 14.44 -0.46
N PRO A 26 23.06 14.12 -0.40
CA PRO A 26 23.62 12.97 -1.13
C PRO A 26 23.27 11.59 -0.55
N ALA A 27 22.68 11.52 0.65
CA ALA A 27 22.41 10.25 1.35
C ALA A 27 20.94 9.78 1.21
N ALA A 28 20.19 10.33 0.25
CA ALA A 28 18.82 9.91 -0.04
C ALA A 28 18.79 8.42 -0.41
N VAL A 29 18.28 7.56 0.48
CA VAL A 29 18.15 6.12 0.22
C VAL A 29 16.85 5.90 -0.53
N SER A 30 16.95 5.68 -1.84
CA SER A 30 15.82 5.25 -2.66
C SER A 30 15.42 3.83 -2.31
N ARG A 31 14.15 3.65 -2.00
CA ARG A 31 13.53 2.35 -1.71
C ARG A 31 12.50 2.05 -2.78
N TYR A 32 12.57 0.84 -3.31
CA TYR A 32 11.61 0.33 -4.26
C TYR A 32 10.87 -0.84 -3.62
N SER A 33 9.56 -0.83 -3.76
CA SER A 33 8.69 -1.89 -3.29
C SER A 33 7.87 -2.43 -4.45
N LEU A 34 7.77 -3.74 -4.59
CA LEU A 34 6.77 -4.35 -5.46
C LEU A 34 5.80 -5.18 -4.62
N GLY A 35 4.61 -5.41 -5.15
CA GLY A 35 3.68 -6.28 -4.46
C GLY A 35 2.42 -6.54 -5.22
N LEU A 36 1.55 -7.30 -4.56
CA LEU A 36 0.23 -7.63 -5.04
C LEU A 36 -0.75 -7.50 -3.88
N GLU A 37 -1.86 -6.83 -4.14
CA GLU A 37 -2.88 -6.59 -3.13
C GLU A 37 -4.28 -6.89 -3.64
N TYR A 38 -5.11 -7.37 -2.72
CA TYR A 38 -6.55 -7.48 -2.87
C TYR A 38 -7.18 -6.21 -2.30
N ARG A 39 -7.98 -5.53 -3.11
CA ARG A 39 -8.74 -4.35 -2.70
C ARG A 39 -10.22 -4.70 -2.66
N PHE A 40 -10.85 -4.43 -1.53
CA PHE A 40 -12.29 -4.57 -1.31
C PHE A 40 -12.87 -3.20 -1.02
N GLN A 41 -13.66 -2.67 -1.94
CA GLN A 41 -14.38 -1.43 -1.74
C GLN A 41 -15.70 -1.71 -1.03
N PHE A 42 -15.94 -1.00 0.06
CA PHE A 42 -17.17 -1.08 0.84
C PHE A 42 -17.69 0.30 1.24
N TRP A 43 -18.99 0.37 1.52
CA TRP A 43 -19.64 1.60 1.93
C TRP A 43 -20.00 1.56 3.41
N VAL A 44 -19.60 2.61 4.15
CA VAL A 44 -20.00 2.82 5.55
C VAL A 44 -21.20 3.76 5.57
N MET A 45 -22.28 3.32 6.24
CA MET A 45 -23.56 4.05 6.35
C MET A 45 -24.15 4.49 4.99
N SER A 46 -23.82 3.77 3.91
CA SER A 46 -24.22 4.12 2.53
C SER A 46 -23.80 5.53 2.08
N ARG A 47 -22.75 6.10 2.70
CA ARG A 47 -22.30 7.47 2.42
C ARG A 47 -20.79 7.58 2.21
N TYR A 48 -20.01 6.82 2.98
CA TYR A 48 -18.56 6.91 2.95
C TYR A 48 -17.98 5.67 2.27
N ALA A 49 -17.43 5.86 1.07
CA ALA A 49 -16.69 4.81 0.38
C ALA A 49 -15.34 4.60 1.05
N MET A 50 -15.05 3.35 1.39
CA MET A 50 -13.82 2.89 2.00
C MET A 50 -13.24 1.73 1.18
N ILE A 51 -11.93 1.55 1.22
CA ILE A 51 -11.24 0.41 0.63
C ILE A 51 -10.44 -0.29 1.73
N LEU A 52 -10.73 -1.57 1.93
CA LEU A 52 -9.85 -2.50 2.63
C LEU A 52 -8.82 -3.04 1.63
N ARG A 53 -7.55 -2.90 1.96
CA ARG A 53 -6.42 -3.42 1.18
C ARG A 53 -5.73 -4.47 2.02
N ALA A 54 -5.52 -5.64 1.45
CA ALA A 54 -4.72 -6.69 2.05
C ALA A 54 -3.77 -7.22 0.99
N GLY A 55 -2.48 -7.27 1.28
CA GLY A 55 -1.50 -7.61 0.26
C GLY A 55 -0.20 -8.11 0.84
N ILE A 56 0.64 -8.58 -0.08
CA ILE A 56 2.02 -8.93 0.17
C ILE A 56 2.91 -7.99 -0.64
N CYS A 57 4.06 -7.64 -0.08
CA CYS A 57 5.03 -6.82 -0.76
C CYS A 57 6.45 -7.27 -0.44
N THR A 58 7.35 -7.00 -1.37
CA THR A 58 8.79 -7.01 -1.13
C THR A 58 9.28 -5.57 -1.19
N THR A 59 10.11 -5.20 -0.24
CA THR A 59 10.70 -3.87 -0.10
C THR A 59 12.21 -3.96 -0.26
N ASP A 60 12.80 -2.84 -0.67
CA ASP A 60 14.25 -2.71 -0.86
C ASP A 60 14.78 -3.73 -1.89
N LEU A 61 14.11 -3.79 -3.05
CA LEU A 61 14.41 -4.69 -4.18
C LEU A 61 15.88 -4.79 -4.61
N PHE A 62 16.64 -3.73 -4.39
CA PHE A 62 18.05 -3.62 -4.79
C PHE A 62 19.01 -3.64 -3.58
N SER A 63 18.51 -4.00 -2.40
CA SER A 63 19.33 -4.15 -1.19
C SER A 63 19.49 -5.63 -0.83
N ASP A 64 20.65 -5.97 -0.25
CA ASP A 64 20.88 -7.28 0.36
C ASP A 64 20.81 -7.15 1.90
N PRO A 65 19.87 -7.84 2.58
CA PRO A 65 18.84 -8.74 2.05
C PRO A 65 17.57 -8.01 1.60
N VAL A 66 16.92 -8.53 0.54
CA VAL A 66 15.56 -8.14 0.15
C VAL A 66 14.59 -8.50 1.27
N LYS A 67 13.75 -7.54 1.66
CA LYS A 67 12.77 -7.72 2.73
C LYS A 67 11.38 -7.99 2.15
N GLY A 68 10.60 -8.83 2.81
CA GLY A 68 9.23 -9.15 2.43
C GLY A 68 8.29 -8.98 3.61
N GLY A 69 7.02 -8.70 3.33
CA GLY A 69 5.99 -8.56 4.35
C GLY A 69 4.57 -8.65 3.80
N PHE A 70 3.61 -8.68 4.72
CA PHE A 70 2.20 -8.49 4.42
C PHE A 70 1.74 -7.17 5.00
N PHE A 71 0.71 -6.58 4.40
CA PHE A 71 0.08 -5.38 4.90
C PHE A 71 -1.43 -5.50 4.84
N ILE A 72 -2.08 -4.85 5.80
CA ILE A 72 -3.53 -4.69 5.86
C ILE A 72 -3.78 -3.23 6.19
N SER A 73 -4.58 -2.56 5.38
CA SER A 73 -4.92 -1.15 5.58
C SER A 73 -6.35 -0.87 5.18
N VAL A 74 -7.03 0.02 5.90
CA VAL A 74 -8.34 0.56 5.49
C VAL A 74 -8.16 2.04 5.20
N GLN A 75 -8.60 2.48 4.03
CA GLN A 75 -8.47 3.87 3.59
C GLN A 75 -9.80 4.41 3.03
N PRO A 76 -10.14 5.67 3.26
CA PRO A 76 -11.25 6.32 2.55
C PRO A 76 -10.95 6.48 1.06
N VAL A 77 -12.00 6.49 0.23
CA VAL A 77 -11.93 6.85 -1.18
C VAL A 77 -12.17 8.36 -1.29
N PHE A 78 -11.18 9.09 -1.79
CA PHE A 78 -11.28 10.52 -2.10
C PHE A 78 -11.36 10.72 -3.61
#